data_AF-Q9A168-F1
#
_entry.id   AF-Q9A168-F1
#
_cell.length_a   1.000
_cell.length_b   1.000
_cell.length_c   1.000
_cell.angle_alpha   90.00
_cell.angle_beta   90.00
_cell.angle_gamma   90.00
#
_symmetry.space_group_name_H-M   'P 1'
#
loop_
_entity.id
_entity.type
_entity.pdbx_description
1 polymer ?
#
loop_
_entity_poly.entity_id
_entity_poly.type
_entity_poly.pdbx_seq_one_letter_code
_entity_poly.pdbx_strand_id
1 'polypeptide(L)'
;MKKTLTLLLALFAIGVTSSVRAEDEQNKFILDGLQEKVKEVSVSDFSVGESKIKVWLPQAWSVKISREHSPKSSISNSGEQKPLSNSSENKEGQFSKRLPYGTQHTIKLSSQLTKGERVTLTFRDEDFWGAGYCFYRDSLSIKEDKQYEEEIKKIEDDLERQDLENDALEMFKKQTEREANKPWHQRLSENIQDQWWNFKGLFQ
;
A
#
# COMPACT_ATOMS: atom_id res chain seq x y z
N MET A 1 19.86 35.04 20.56
CA MET A 1 19.39 34.05 19.56
C MET A 1 20.06 32.69 19.78
N LYS A 2 19.54 31.81 20.66
CA LYS A 2 20.06 30.43 20.88
C LYS A 2 19.06 29.49 21.60
N LYS A 3 17.76 29.45 21.27
CA LYS A 3 16.80 28.58 22.01
C LYS A 3 15.57 28.16 21.19
N THR A 4 15.75 27.54 20.02
CA THR A 4 14.59 26.99 19.27
C THR A 4 14.92 25.72 18.45
N LEU A 5 16.10 25.12 18.60
CA LEU A 5 16.54 24.04 17.70
C LEU A 5 16.44 22.62 18.30
N THR A 6 15.99 22.48 19.54
CA THR A 6 15.97 21.17 20.24
C THR A 6 14.63 20.45 20.28
N LEU A 7 13.54 21.03 19.74
CA LEU A 7 12.23 20.36 19.76
C LEU A 7 11.97 19.45 18.53
N LEU A 8 12.65 19.69 17.40
CA LEU A 8 12.39 18.96 16.15
C LEU A 8 13.15 17.63 16.01
N LEU A 9 14.14 17.35 16.87
CA LEU A 9 14.92 16.10 16.80
C LEU A 9 14.33 14.95 17.64
N ALA A 10 13.30 15.22 18.47
CA ALA A 10 12.76 14.25 19.41
C ALA A 10 11.63 13.36 18.84
N LEU A 11 11.10 13.68 17.66
CA LEU A 11 10.00 12.91 17.02
C LEU A 11 10.47 11.77 16.10
N PHE A 12 11.78 11.68 15.81
CA PHE A 12 12.34 10.64 14.94
C PHE A 12 12.94 9.45 15.69
N ALA A 13 12.86 9.42 17.02
CA ALA A 13 13.50 8.41 17.87
C ALA A 13 12.51 7.41 18.50
N ILE A 14 11.34 7.19 17.88
CA ILE A 14 10.55 5.99 18.16
C ILE A 14 11.13 4.89 17.28
N GLY A 15 12.17 4.24 17.79
CA GLY A 15 12.67 2.99 17.24
C GLY A 15 11.57 1.94 17.36
N VAL A 16 10.80 1.77 16.28
CA VAL A 16 9.90 0.63 16.12
C VAL A 16 10.78 -0.59 15.85
N THR A 17 11.36 -1.16 16.90
CA THR A 17 11.85 -2.55 16.82
C THR A 17 10.62 -3.43 16.92
N SER A 18 9.83 -3.50 15.85
CA SER A 18 8.86 -4.57 15.67
C SER A 18 9.66 -5.86 15.49
N SER A 19 9.95 -6.53 16.60
CA SER A 19 10.27 -7.95 16.58
C SER A 19 8.98 -8.67 16.22
N VAL A 20 8.67 -8.71 14.92
CA VAL A 20 7.63 -9.57 14.38
C VAL A 20 8.15 -10.99 14.53
N ARG A 21 7.71 -11.63 15.61
CA ARG A 21 7.68 -13.09 15.74
C ARG A 21 6.78 -13.59 14.60
N ALA A 22 7.39 -13.93 13.47
CA ALA A 22 6.72 -14.68 12.42
C ALA A 22 6.57 -16.12 12.92
N GLU A 23 5.42 -16.41 13.51
CA GLU A 23 4.98 -17.79 13.72
C GLU A 23 4.81 -18.45 12.34
N ASP A 24 5.07 -19.75 12.26
CA ASP A 24 5.32 -20.57 11.06
C ASP A 24 4.17 -20.68 10.03
N GLU A 25 3.54 -19.57 9.65
CA GLU A 25 2.80 -19.47 8.39
C GLU A 25 3.84 -19.32 7.27
N GLN A 26 4.11 -20.41 6.52
CA GLN A 26 4.86 -20.30 5.26
C GLN A 26 4.27 -19.15 4.45
N ASN A 27 5.08 -18.14 4.13
CA ASN A 27 4.61 -16.95 3.41
C ASN A 27 4.20 -17.33 1.99
N LYS A 28 2.90 -17.56 1.81
CA LYS A 28 2.31 -17.98 0.53
C LYS A 28 2.11 -16.78 -0.38
N PHE A 29 2.25 -17.01 -1.68
CA PHE A 29 1.84 -16.06 -2.68
C PHE A 29 0.34 -16.16 -2.91
N ILE A 30 -0.36 -15.04 -2.76
CA ILE A 30 -1.79 -14.93 -2.99
C ILE A 30 -2.06 -13.95 -4.14
N LEU A 31 -3.24 -14.06 -4.72
CA LEU A 31 -3.64 -13.21 -5.83
C LEU A 31 -3.74 -11.74 -5.40
N ASP A 32 -3.14 -10.86 -6.18
CA ASP A 32 -3.00 -9.44 -5.88
C ASP A 32 -3.59 -8.58 -7.01
N GLY A 33 -4.81 -8.07 -6.81
CA GLY A 33 -5.45 -7.14 -7.74
C GLY A 33 -6.44 -7.75 -8.74
N LEU A 34 -6.82 -6.96 -9.75
CA LEU A 34 -7.80 -7.34 -10.76
C LEU A 34 -7.22 -8.40 -11.69
N GLN A 35 -7.91 -9.53 -11.78
CA GLN A 35 -7.50 -10.64 -12.64
C GLN A 35 -8.32 -10.66 -13.92
N GLU A 36 -7.66 -10.97 -15.03
CA GLU A 36 -8.37 -11.35 -16.24
C GLU A 36 -8.85 -12.79 -16.07
N LYS A 37 -10.17 -13.00 -16.09
CA LYS A 37 -10.78 -14.30 -15.74
C LYS A 37 -10.56 -15.30 -16.87
N VAL A 38 -9.43 -15.99 -16.83
CA VAL A 38 -9.13 -17.11 -17.70
C VAL A 38 -9.82 -18.36 -17.17
N LYS A 39 -10.82 -18.87 -17.89
CA LYS A 39 -11.45 -20.16 -17.55
C LYS A 39 -10.44 -21.29 -17.79
N GLU A 40 -10.44 -22.31 -16.93
CA GLU A 40 -9.64 -23.55 -17.06
C GLU A 40 -8.13 -23.47 -16.76
N VAL A 41 -7.64 -22.34 -16.22
CA VAL A 41 -6.26 -22.26 -15.69
C VAL A 41 -6.28 -22.42 -14.18
N SER A 42 -5.41 -23.28 -13.65
CA SER A 42 -5.16 -23.37 -12.21
C SER A 42 -3.67 -23.35 -11.90
N VAL A 43 -3.30 -22.53 -10.92
CA VAL A 43 -1.92 -22.40 -10.44
C VAL A 43 -1.86 -23.09 -9.09
N SER A 44 -0.89 -23.97 -8.89
CA SER A 44 -0.70 -24.60 -7.58
C SER A 44 -0.17 -23.56 -6.60
N ASP A 45 -0.58 -23.64 -5.33
CA ASP A 45 -0.01 -22.81 -4.27
C ASP A 45 1.51 -22.87 -4.26
N PHE A 46 2.16 -21.73 -4.07
CA PHE A 46 3.61 -21.61 -3.96
C PHE A 46 3.98 -20.56 -2.90
N SER A 47 5.12 -20.77 -2.26
CA SER A 47 5.58 -19.95 -1.11
C SER A 47 6.96 -19.33 -1.35
N VAL A 48 7.30 -18.36 -0.50
CA VAL A 48 8.66 -17.82 -0.43
C VAL A 48 9.67 -18.95 -0.19
N GLY A 49 10.78 -18.93 -0.92
CA GLY A 49 11.82 -19.98 -0.91
C GLY A 49 11.68 -21.04 -2.00
N GLU A 50 10.52 -21.16 -2.66
CA GLU A 50 10.35 -22.08 -3.78
C GLU A 50 11.06 -21.59 -5.04
N SER A 51 11.54 -22.55 -5.86
CA SER A 51 12.25 -22.30 -7.12
C SER A 51 11.50 -22.82 -8.35
N LYS A 52 10.29 -23.34 -8.17
CA LYS A 52 9.48 -23.94 -9.23
C LYS A 52 8.02 -23.57 -9.05
N ILE A 53 7.39 -23.13 -10.13
CA ILE A 53 5.95 -22.86 -10.13
C ILE A 53 5.27 -23.89 -11.04
N LYS A 54 4.13 -24.39 -10.56
CA LYS A 54 3.34 -25.43 -11.19
C LYS A 54 2.02 -24.85 -11.67
N VAL A 55 1.79 -24.94 -12.98
CA VAL A 55 0.61 -24.37 -13.64
C VAL A 55 -0.07 -25.43 -14.47
N TRP A 56 -1.39 -25.53 -14.35
CA TRP A 56 -2.25 -26.34 -15.19
C TRP A 56 -2.93 -25.45 -16.21
N LEU A 57 -2.76 -25.79 -17.48
CA LEU A 57 -3.25 -25.02 -18.61
C LEU A 57 -4.09 -25.92 -19.55
N PRO A 58 -5.01 -25.34 -20.32
CA PRO A 58 -5.66 -26.03 -21.43
C PRO A 58 -4.68 -26.49 -22.51
N GLN A 59 -5.15 -27.34 -23.41
CA GLN A 59 -4.33 -27.84 -24.52
C GLN A 59 -3.82 -26.70 -25.39
N ALA A 60 -2.57 -26.82 -25.86
CA ALA A 60 -1.93 -25.85 -26.75
C ALA A 60 -1.73 -24.43 -26.17
N TRP A 61 -1.94 -24.26 -24.87
CA TRP A 61 -1.65 -23.01 -24.17
C TRP A 61 -0.19 -22.95 -23.71
N SER A 62 0.26 -21.74 -23.43
CA SER A 62 1.58 -21.49 -22.86
C SER A 62 1.53 -20.43 -21.78
N VAL A 63 2.41 -20.56 -20.79
CA VAL A 63 2.55 -19.59 -19.70
C VAL A 63 3.94 -19.00 -19.69
N LYS A 64 4.03 -17.70 -19.45
CA LYS A 64 5.27 -16.99 -19.12
C LYS A 64 5.15 -16.48 -17.69
N ILE A 65 6.22 -16.66 -16.92
CA ILE A 65 6.36 -16.07 -15.59
C ILE A 65 7.37 -14.94 -15.67
N SER A 66 7.02 -13.79 -15.12
CA SER A 66 7.91 -12.65 -14.90
C SER A 66 7.84 -12.21 -13.46
N ARG A 67 9.00 -11.89 -12.88
CA ARG A 67 9.12 -11.36 -11.54
C ARG A 67 9.45 -9.88 -11.62
N GLU A 68 8.77 -9.11 -10.79
CA GLU A 68 9.13 -7.72 -10.51
C GLU A 68 9.53 -7.65 -9.05
N HIS A 69 10.74 -7.17 -8.80
CA HIS A 69 11.09 -6.78 -7.44
C HIS A 69 10.39 -5.46 -7.17
N SER A 70 9.64 -5.36 -6.07
CA SER A 70 9.12 -4.07 -5.64
C SER A 70 10.28 -3.06 -5.62
N PRO A 71 10.15 -1.90 -6.29
CA PRO A 71 11.28 -1.02 -6.43
C PRO A 71 11.60 -0.37 -5.07
N LYS A 72 12.67 -0.81 -4.42
CA LYS A 72 13.64 0.20 -3.96
C LYS A 72 14.38 0.61 -5.22
N SER A 73 14.07 1.81 -5.72
CA SER A 73 14.72 2.45 -6.87
C SER A 73 16.15 1.97 -7.07
N SER A 74 16.33 1.07 -8.04
CA SER A 74 17.61 0.85 -8.68
C SER A 74 17.32 0.93 -10.16
N ILE A 75 17.71 2.05 -10.75
CA ILE A 75 17.84 2.24 -12.19
C ILE A 75 18.60 1.01 -12.72
N SER A 76 17.88 0.09 -13.36
CA SER A 76 18.50 -1.04 -14.03
C SER A 76 19.09 -0.52 -15.33
N ASN A 77 20.41 -0.32 -15.35
CA ASN A 77 21.14 -0.23 -16.61
C ASN A 77 20.84 -1.50 -17.40
N SER A 78 20.19 -1.34 -18.54
CA SER A 78 19.90 -2.41 -19.50
C SER A 78 21.22 -2.90 -20.11
N GLY A 79 21.89 -3.84 -19.43
CA GLY A 79 22.92 -4.66 -20.03
C GLY A 79 22.23 -5.82 -20.76
N GLU A 80 22.24 -5.77 -22.09
CA GLU A 80 21.94 -6.93 -22.93
C GLU A 80 22.76 -8.14 -22.47
N GLN A 81 22.09 -9.25 -22.13
CA GLN A 81 22.71 -10.55 -22.16
C GLN A 81 21.79 -11.55 -22.85
N LYS A 82 22.22 -11.98 -24.04
CA LYS A 82 21.73 -13.15 -24.76
C LYS A 82 22.09 -14.41 -23.94
N PRO A 83 21.21 -15.42 -23.89
CA PRO A 83 21.73 -16.77 -23.94
C PRO A 83 21.00 -17.61 -25.00
N LEU A 84 21.77 -18.01 -26.00
CA LEU A 84 21.50 -19.19 -26.79
C LEU A 84 21.71 -20.40 -25.87
N SER A 85 20.64 -21.08 -25.49
CA SER A 85 20.71 -22.35 -24.75
C SER A 85 19.52 -23.21 -25.16
N ASN A 86 19.78 -24.10 -26.11
CA ASN A 86 18.90 -25.21 -26.47
C ASN A 86 18.84 -26.18 -25.29
N SER A 87 17.96 -25.91 -24.34
CA SER A 87 17.56 -26.86 -23.30
C SER A 87 16.04 -26.87 -23.23
N SER A 88 15.47 -28.07 -23.18
CA SER A 88 14.05 -28.38 -23.26
C SER A 88 13.22 -27.93 -22.05
N GLU A 89 13.75 -27.06 -21.20
CA GLU A 89 13.15 -26.71 -19.91
C GLU A 89 12.39 -25.38 -19.99
N ASN A 90 11.20 -25.34 -19.38
CA ASN A 90 10.45 -24.10 -19.24
C ASN A 90 11.17 -23.19 -18.24
N LYS A 91 11.75 -22.10 -18.73
CA LYS A 91 12.50 -21.12 -17.95
C LYS A 91 11.66 -19.85 -17.73
N GLU A 92 11.91 -19.19 -16.62
CA GLU A 92 11.41 -17.84 -16.34
C GLU A 92 11.70 -16.86 -17.50
N GLY A 93 10.81 -15.89 -17.72
CA GLY A 93 10.95 -14.86 -18.74
C GLY A 93 10.58 -15.30 -20.17
N GLN A 94 10.46 -16.60 -20.43
CA GLN A 94 10.05 -17.18 -21.71
C GLN A 94 8.70 -17.89 -21.58
N PHE A 95 7.97 -18.00 -22.69
CA PHE A 95 6.77 -18.83 -22.72
C PHE A 95 7.17 -20.30 -22.65
N SER A 96 6.47 -21.05 -21.81
CA SER A 96 6.62 -22.50 -21.73
C SER A 96 6.30 -23.14 -23.09
N LYS A 97 6.90 -24.30 -23.35
CA LYS A 97 6.46 -25.14 -24.46
C LYS A 97 4.97 -25.47 -24.31
N ARG A 98 4.24 -25.51 -25.42
CA ARG A 98 2.87 -26.02 -25.45
C ARG A 98 2.91 -27.50 -25.14
N LEU A 99 2.07 -27.94 -24.22
CA LEU A 99 1.98 -29.35 -23.84
C LEU A 99 0.60 -29.91 -24.23
N PRO A 100 0.47 -31.25 -24.34
CA PRO A 100 -0.82 -31.91 -24.56
C PRO A 100 -1.81 -31.66 -23.42
N TYR A 101 -3.11 -31.85 -23.68
CA TYR A 101 -4.15 -31.68 -22.67
C TYR A 101 -3.87 -32.45 -21.38
N GLY A 102 -4.12 -31.83 -20.23
CA GLY A 102 -4.00 -32.46 -18.91
C GLY A 102 -2.57 -32.64 -18.41
N THR A 103 -1.59 -31.97 -19.02
CA THR A 103 -0.20 -31.98 -18.53
C THR A 103 0.12 -30.73 -17.72
N GLN A 104 0.97 -30.92 -16.70
CA GLN A 104 1.38 -29.86 -15.80
C GLN A 104 2.60 -29.11 -16.36
N HIS A 105 2.49 -27.79 -16.48
CA HIS A 105 3.62 -26.92 -16.79
C HIS A 105 4.39 -26.66 -15.49
N THR A 106 5.58 -27.26 -15.37
CA THR A 106 6.54 -26.89 -14.31
C THR A 106 7.54 -25.89 -14.88
N ILE A 107 7.53 -24.68 -14.34
CA ILE A 107 8.46 -23.60 -14.73
C ILE A 107 9.52 -23.50 -13.65
N LYS A 108 10.80 -23.59 -14.05
CA LYS A 108 11.93 -23.36 -13.14
C LYS A 108 12.23 -21.86 -13.10
N LEU A 109 12.29 -21.31 -11.89
CA LEU A 109 12.68 -19.93 -11.64
C LEU A 109 14.20 -19.78 -11.69
N SER A 110 14.66 -18.58 -12.02
CA SER A 110 16.09 -18.23 -12.03
C SER A 110 16.72 -18.23 -10.63
N SER A 111 15.92 -17.91 -9.61
CA SER A 111 16.29 -17.91 -8.19
C SER A 111 15.08 -18.29 -7.34
N GLN A 112 15.29 -18.52 -6.04
CA GLN A 112 14.19 -18.75 -5.09
C GLN A 112 13.34 -17.48 -4.94
N LEU A 113 12.03 -17.65 -4.73
CA LEU A 113 11.11 -16.55 -4.46
C LEU A 113 11.46 -15.85 -3.15
N THR A 114 11.47 -14.51 -3.17
CA THR A 114 11.76 -13.70 -1.98
C THR A 114 10.55 -12.90 -1.55
N LYS A 115 10.53 -12.46 -0.28
CA LYS A 115 9.46 -11.64 0.29
C LYS A 115 9.44 -10.26 -0.38
N GLY A 116 8.25 -9.74 -0.69
CA GLY A 116 8.05 -8.44 -1.34
C GLY A 116 8.10 -8.49 -2.87
N GLU A 117 8.32 -9.66 -3.47
CA GLU A 117 8.29 -9.81 -4.92
C GLU A 117 6.86 -9.89 -5.46
N ARG A 118 6.67 -9.35 -6.66
CA ARG A 118 5.46 -9.55 -7.45
C ARG A 118 5.73 -10.56 -8.55
N VAL A 119 4.89 -11.59 -8.61
CA VAL A 119 4.96 -12.64 -9.63
C VAL A 119 3.79 -12.47 -10.59
N THR A 120 4.10 -12.28 -11.87
CA THR A 120 3.11 -12.13 -12.93
C THR A 120 3.14 -13.37 -13.82
N LEU A 121 1.97 -14.00 -13.98
CA LEU A 121 1.76 -15.09 -14.93
C LEU A 121 1.00 -14.52 -16.12
N THR A 122 1.58 -14.66 -17.31
CA THR A 122 0.95 -14.28 -18.58
C THR A 122 0.63 -15.53 -19.38
N PHE A 123 -0.60 -15.65 -19.85
CA PHE A 123 -1.09 -16.80 -20.61
C PHE A 123 -1.26 -16.44 -22.09
N ARG A 124 -0.92 -17.38 -22.96
CA ARG A 124 -1.24 -17.34 -24.39
C ARG A 124 -2.01 -18.58 -24.79
N ASP A 125 -3.03 -18.36 -25.61
CA ASP A 125 -3.83 -19.41 -26.22
C ASP A 125 -3.13 -20.02 -27.45
N GLU A 126 -3.87 -20.89 -28.15
CA GLU A 126 -3.44 -21.55 -29.38
C GLU A 126 -3.15 -20.55 -30.51
N ASP A 127 -3.90 -19.45 -30.57
CA ASP A 127 -3.86 -18.42 -31.61
C ASP A 127 -2.76 -17.36 -31.37
N PHE A 128 -1.92 -17.55 -30.34
CA PHE A 128 -0.83 -16.65 -29.93
C PHE A 128 -1.27 -15.28 -29.44
N TRP A 129 -2.57 -15.08 -29.22
CA TRP A 129 -3.09 -13.89 -28.59
C TRP A 129 -2.97 -13.98 -27.07
N GLY A 130 -2.93 -12.83 -26.40
CA GLY A 130 -2.90 -12.78 -24.95
C GLY A 130 -4.23 -13.29 -24.40
N ALA A 131 -4.21 -14.45 -23.73
CA ALA A 131 -5.41 -15.06 -23.15
C ALA A 131 -5.75 -14.49 -21.77
N GLY A 132 -4.75 -13.92 -21.09
CA GLY A 132 -4.93 -13.17 -19.86
C GLY A 132 -3.69 -13.13 -18.99
N TYR A 133 -3.82 -12.52 -17.81
CA TYR A 133 -2.77 -12.44 -16.81
C TYR A 133 -3.30 -12.60 -15.37
N CYS A 134 -2.44 -13.12 -14.50
CA CYS A 134 -2.65 -13.16 -13.06
C CYS A 134 -1.45 -12.55 -12.33
N PHE A 135 -1.72 -11.79 -11.28
CA PHE A 135 -0.72 -11.21 -10.41
C PHE A 135 -0.75 -11.89 -9.05
N TYR A 136 0.42 -12.19 -8.52
CA TYR A 136 0.60 -12.79 -7.21
C TYR A 136 1.59 -11.94 -6.39
N ARG A 137 1.30 -11.79 -5.11
CA ARG A 137 2.17 -11.14 -4.14
C ARG A 137 2.12 -11.91 -2.83
N ASP A 138 3.18 -11.81 -2.05
CA ASP A 138 3.28 -12.57 -0.81
C ASP A 138 2.31 -12.05 0.27
N SER A 139 1.69 -13.00 0.98
CA SER A 139 0.64 -12.73 1.95
C SER A 139 1.10 -11.86 3.12
N LEU A 140 2.36 -11.99 3.56
CA LEU A 140 2.90 -11.18 4.64
C LEU A 140 3.08 -9.73 4.24
N SER A 141 3.66 -9.45 3.06
CA SER A 141 3.77 -8.07 2.59
C SER A 141 2.41 -7.41 2.36
N ILE A 142 1.39 -8.16 1.93
CA ILE A 142 0.03 -7.61 1.84
C ILE A 142 -0.54 -7.27 3.23
N LYS A 143 -0.30 -8.11 4.24
CA LYS A 143 -0.73 -7.83 5.62
C LYS A 143 0.00 -6.60 6.18
N GLU A 144 1.30 -6.49 5.95
CA GLU A 144 2.12 -5.35 6.38
C GLU A 144 1.64 -4.04 5.74
N ASP A 145 1.43 -4.01 4.43
CA ASP A 145 0.94 -2.83 3.71
C ASP A 145 -0.40 -2.33 4.30
N LYS A 146 -1.33 -3.24 4.61
CA LYS A 146 -2.62 -2.88 5.24
C LYS A 146 -2.46 -2.29 6.65
N GLN A 147 -1.55 -2.84 7.44
CA GLN A 147 -1.26 -2.29 8.78
C GLN A 147 -0.70 -0.87 8.68
N TYR A 148 0.23 -0.64 7.73
CA TYR A 148 0.76 0.70 7.48
C TYR A 148 -0.32 1.68 7.01
N GLU A 149 -1.22 1.26 6.12
CA GLU A 149 -2.35 2.10 5.67
C GLU A 149 -3.28 2.49 6.84
N GLU A 150 -3.60 1.56 7.73
CA GLU A 150 -4.40 1.83 8.92
C GLU A 150 -3.70 2.79 9.90
N GLU A 151 -2.39 2.61 10.12
CA GLU A 151 -1.59 3.51 10.95
C GLU A 151 -1.49 4.92 10.35
N ILE A 152 -1.25 5.03 9.04
CA ILE A 152 -1.20 6.32 8.33
C ILE A 152 -2.54 7.03 8.46
N LYS A 153 -3.65 6.32 8.23
CA LYS A 153 -4.99 6.89 8.36
C LYS A 153 -5.25 7.41 9.77
N LYS A 154 -4.84 6.68 10.80
CA LYS A 154 -4.98 7.13 12.19
C LYS A 154 -4.18 8.41 12.45
N ILE A 155 -2.95 8.49 11.95
CA ILE A 155 -2.12 9.68 12.07
C ILE A 155 -2.75 10.88 11.36
N GLU A 156 -3.32 10.66 10.17
CA GLU A 156 -4.01 11.69 9.40
C GLU A 156 -5.27 12.20 10.13
N ASP A 157 -6.10 11.30 10.66
CA ASP A 157 -7.27 11.65 11.46
C ASP A 157 -6.90 12.43 12.75
N ASP A 158 -5.82 12.03 13.43
CA ASP A 158 -5.35 12.72 14.64
C ASP A 158 -4.78 14.12 14.31
N LEU A 159 -4.10 14.25 13.17
CA LEU A 159 -3.57 15.54 12.70
C LEU A 159 -4.71 16.51 12.33
N GLU A 160 -5.74 16.03 11.62
CA GLU A 160 -6.91 16.84 11.25
C GLU A 160 -7.65 17.34 12.50
N ARG A 161 -7.81 16.49 13.52
CA ARG A 161 -8.39 16.90 14.82
C ARG A 161 -7.56 17.97 15.50
N GLN A 162 -6.23 17.81 15.53
CA GLN A 162 -5.34 18.77 16.14
C GLN A 162 -5.41 20.14 15.43
N ASP A 163 -5.49 20.15 14.10
CA ASP A 163 -5.64 21.38 13.32
C ASP A 163 -6.99 22.07 13.60
N LEU A 164 -8.07 21.30 13.72
CA LEU A 164 -9.38 21.83 14.11
C LEU A 164 -9.38 22.44 15.51
N GLU A 165 -8.77 21.77 16.48
CA GLU A 165 -8.63 22.27 17.85
C GLU A 165 -7.78 23.55 17.89
N ASN A 166 -6.69 23.60 17.12
CA ASN A 166 -5.84 24.78 17.01
C ASN A 166 -6.60 25.97 16.40
N ASP A 167 -7.37 25.76 15.33
CA ASP A 167 -8.16 26.81 14.69
C ASP A 167 -9.24 27.36 15.64
N ALA A 168 -9.95 26.47 16.35
CA ALA A 168 -10.91 26.88 17.37
C ALA A 168 -10.26 27.70 18.49
N LEU A 169 -9.05 27.31 18.92
CA LEU A 169 -8.30 27.98 19.97
C LEU A 169 -7.77 29.35 19.51
N GLU A 170 -7.34 29.48 18.26
CA GLU A 170 -7.00 30.76 17.65
C GLU A 170 -8.21 31.69 17.57
N MET A 171 -9.37 31.18 17.12
CA MET A 171 -10.60 31.94 17.05
C MET A 171 -11.03 32.45 18.44
N PHE A 172 -10.92 31.60 19.47
CA PHE A 172 -11.20 31.98 20.86
C PHE A 172 -10.24 33.06 21.39
N LYS A 173 -8.93 32.92 21.14
CA LYS A 173 -7.94 33.95 21.49
C LYS A 173 -8.25 35.28 20.79
N LYS A 174 -8.56 35.22 19.50
CA LYS A 174 -8.90 36.42 18.72
C LYS A 174 -10.19 37.07 19.22
N GLN A 175 -11.16 36.31 19.72
CA GLN A 175 -12.36 36.87 20.33
C GLN A 175 -12.04 37.56 21.65
N THR A 176 -11.32 36.90 22.55
CA THR A 176 -10.93 37.45 23.86
C THR A 176 -10.05 38.71 23.71
N GLU A 177 -9.12 38.73 22.75
CA GLU A 177 -8.34 39.93 22.42
C GLU A 177 -9.22 41.08 21.92
N ARG A 178 -10.19 40.81 21.02
CA ARG A 178 -11.13 41.83 20.54
C ARG A 178 -11.97 42.39 21.69
N GLU A 179 -12.49 41.54 22.55
CA GLU A 179 -13.26 41.96 23.74
C GLU A 179 -12.40 42.79 24.70
N ALA A 180 -11.13 42.40 24.91
CA ALA A 180 -10.17 43.12 25.74
C ALA A 180 -9.74 44.48 25.14
N ASN A 181 -9.71 44.61 23.81
CA ASN A 181 -9.41 45.86 23.11
C ASN A 181 -10.64 46.74 22.83
N LYS A 182 -11.85 46.34 23.23
CA LYS A 182 -13.03 47.19 23.07
C LYS A 182 -12.87 48.51 23.84
N PRO A 183 -13.13 49.67 23.20
CA PRO A 183 -13.11 50.95 23.90
C PRO A 183 -14.27 51.04 24.92
N TRP A 184 -14.05 51.79 26.01
CA TRP A 184 -14.94 51.84 27.17
C TRP A 184 -16.40 52.24 26.85
N HIS A 185 -16.62 53.08 25.84
CA HIS A 185 -17.96 53.53 25.44
C HIS A 185 -18.77 52.44 24.73
N GLN A 186 -18.12 51.52 23.98
CA GLN A 186 -18.80 50.36 23.39
C GLN A 186 -19.24 49.38 24.49
N ARG A 187 -18.36 49.10 25.46
CA ARG A 187 -18.70 48.27 26.62
C ARG A 187 -19.86 48.84 27.43
N LEU A 188 -19.87 50.16 27.62
CA LEU A 188 -20.95 50.85 28.33
C LEU A 188 -22.29 50.74 27.58
N SER A 189 -22.27 50.97 26.26
CA SER A 189 -23.48 50.87 25.43
C SER A 189 -24.04 49.44 25.40
N GLU A 190 -23.18 48.42 25.27
CA GLU A 190 -23.57 47.01 25.29
C GLU A 190 -24.23 46.65 26.63
N ASN A 191 -23.64 47.06 27.75
CA ASN A 191 -24.16 46.77 29.09
C ASN A 191 -25.55 47.43 29.35
N ILE A 192 -25.75 48.66 28.85
CA ILE A 192 -27.05 49.35 28.95
C ILE A 192 -28.12 48.64 28.10
N GLN A 193 -27.76 48.17 26.90
CA GLN A 193 -28.69 47.43 26.03
C GLN A 193 -29.08 46.07 26.64
N ASP A 194 -28.13 45.33 27.19
CA ASP A 194 -28.40 44.03 27.85
C ASP A 194 -29.30 44.18 29.08
N GLN A 195 -29.05 45.18 29.92
CA GLN A 195 -29.92 45.48 31.06
C GLN A 195 -31.32 45.87 30.62
N TRP A 196 -31.44 46.61 29.51
CA TRP A 196 -32.74 46.98 28.96
C TRP A 196 -33.50 45.78 28.37
N TRP A 197 -32.81 44.85 27.70
CA TRP A 197 -33.41 43.60 27.23
C TRP A 197 -33.86 42.69 28.38
N ASN A 198 -33.05 42.53 29.42
CA ASN A 198 -33.44 41.78 30.63
C ASN A 198 -34.64 42.42 31.34
N PHE A 199 -34.70 43.76 31.39
CA PHE A 199 -35.82 44.49 31.94
C PHE A 199 -37.10 44.29 31.10
N LYS A 200 -37.01 44.39 29.76
CA LYS A 200 -38.13 44.10 28.85
C LYS A 200 -38.66 42.67 28.96
N GLY A 201 -37.77 41.68 29.11
CA GLY A 201 -38.16 40.27 29.26
C GLY A 201 -38.84 39.93 30.59
N LEU A 202 -38.69 40.78 31.61
CA LEU A 202 -39.32 40.63 32.93
C LEU A 202 -40.79 41.08 32.96
N PHE A 203 -41.26 41.79 31.93
CA PHE A 203 -42.63 42.30 31.81
C PHE A 203 -43.44 41.61 30.69
N GLN A 204 -43.02 40.41 30.29
CA GLN A 204 -43.78 39.49 29.43
C GLN A 204 -44.22 38.28 30.24
#